data_AF-A0A7V5KXM6-F1
#
_entry.id   AF-A0A7V5KXM6-F1
#
_cell.length_a   1.000
_cell.length_b   1.000
_cell.length_c   1.000
_cell.angle_alpha   90.00
_cell.angle_beta   90.00
_cell.angle_gamma   90.00
#
_symmetry.space_group_name_H-M   'P 1'
#
loop_
_entity.id
_entity.type
_entity.pdbx_description
1 polymer ?
#
loop_
_entity_poly.entity_id
_entity_poly.type
_entity_poly.pdbx_seq_one_letter_code
_entity_poly.pdbx_strand_id
1 'polypeptide(L)'
;MDSILGNVMEAARLVSMPDVYLRLKNILDDPDFTMAEVAVVISQDPATTLRLLRMVNSSFYGFKGKVETISRAITLLGTQQVHDLVLATSVAQVFKGLSPDLMDMRKFWQSSVYCAVTSRMLASLVAGCDKERLFVAGLLRDIGHLFMYQAIPDLSEQAILAAREAGEPLHTIERTLIGFDYAKVGAEVLRTWSLPESLWLIT
;
A
#
# COMPACT_ATOMS: atom_id res chain seq x y z
N MET A 1 22.29 -11.23 -13.32
CA MET A 1 20.99 -11.49 -12.66
C MET A 1 20.87 -10.69 -11.36
N ASP A 2 21.86 -10.71 -10.47
CA ASP A 2 21.87 -9.87 -9.24
C ASP A 2 21.87 -8.35 -9.49
N SER A 3 22.35 -7.88 -10.65
CA SER A 3 22.42 -6.45 -10.96
C SER A 3 21.05 -5.80 -11.23
N ILE A 4 20.10 -6.53 -11.83
CA ILE A 4 18.80 -5.94 -12.23
C ILE A 4 17.90 -5.77 -11.01
N LEU A 5 17.78 -6.81 -10.17
CA LEU A 5 17.04 -6.71 -8.91
C LEU A 5 17.68 -5.64 -8.01
N GLY A 6 19.01 -5.56 -7.97
CA GLY A 6 19.74 -4.50 -7.28
C GLY A 6 19.31 -3.10 -7.72
N ASN A 7 19.26 -2.84 -9.04
CA ASN A 7 18.83 -1.55 -9.58
C ASN A 7 17.37 -1.21 -9.22
N VAL A 8 16.46 -2.18 -9.32
CA VAL A 8 15.04 -1.96 -8.94
C VAL A 8 14.94 -1.65 -7.44
N MET A 9 15.71 -2.34 -6.60
CA MET A 9 15.75 -2.09 -5.16
C MET A 9 16.40 -0.77 -4.78
N GLU A 10 17.41 -0.33 -5.52
CA GLU A 10 18.00 1.00 -5.33
C GLU A 10 17.00 2.10 -5.67
N ALA A 11 16.29 1.97 -6.81
CA ALA A 11 15.21 2.89 -7.16
C ALA A 11 14.11 2.91 -6.10
N ALA A 12 13.76 1.76 -5.53
CA ALA A 12 12.78 1.68 -4.45
C ALA A 12 13.27 2.29 -3.13
N ARG A 13 14.56 2.19 -2.81
CA ARG A 13 15.16 2.82 -1.61
C ARG A 13 15.16 4.34 -1.67
N LEU A 14 15.26 4.92 -2.86
CA LEU A 14 15.14 6.37 -3.05
C LEU A 14 13.72 6.88 -2.77
N VAL A 15 12.74 5.98 -2.74
CA VAL A 15 11.35 6.26 -2.45
C VAL A 15 11.09 6.04 -0.96
N SER A 16 10.99 7.15 -0.22
CA SER A 16 10.78 7.15 1.23
C SER A 16 9.31 7.37 1.60
N MET A 17 8.91 6.77 2.72
CA MET A 17 7.60 7.03 3.32
C MET A 17 7.54 8.45 3.88
N PRO A 18 6.36 9.10 3.86
CA PRO A 18 6.19 10.43 4.45
C PRO A 18 6.54 10.43 5.95
N ASP A 19 7.18 11.50 6.43
CA ASP A 19 7.60 11.64 7.83
C ASP A 19 6.48 11.40 8.84
N VAL A 20 5.25 11.82 8.51
CA VAL A 20 4.07 11.59 9.36
C VAL A 20 3.80 10.10 9.59
N TYR A 21 4.01 9.25 8.57
CA TYR A 21 3.82 7.81 8.71
C TYR A 21 4.94 7.20 9.57
N LEU A 22 6.20 7.60 9.34
CA LEU A 22 7.33 7.11 10.11
C LEU A 22 7.20 7.47 11.59
N ARG A 23 6.77 8.69 11.90
CA ARG A 23 6.50 9.14 13.28
C ARG A 23 5.33 8.38 13.90
N LEU A 24 4.26 8.14 13.15
CA LEU A 24 3.12 7.36 13.61
C LEU A 24 3.53 5.93 13.96
N LYS A 25 4.30 5.28 13.08
CA LYS A 25 4.84 3.94 13.32
C LYS A 25 5.68 3.91 14.59
N ASN A 26 6.61 4.84 14.77
CA ASN A 26 7.45 4.90 15.97
C ASN A 26 6.64 5.07 17.26
N ILE A 27 5.54 5.84 17.24
CA ILE A 27 4.65 5.95 18.40
C ILE A 27 3.96 4.62 18.69
N LEU A 28 3.49 3.92 17.66
CA LEU A 28 2.77 2.65 17.85
C LEU A 28 3.69 1.48 18.22
N ASP A 29 4.99 1.59 17.96
CA ASP A 29 6.01 0.63 18.39
C ASP A 29 6.34 0.76 19.91
N ASP A 30 5.95 1.86 20.57
CA ASP A 30 6.11 2.08 22.01
C ASP A 30 4.96 1.42 22.80
N PRO A 31 5.20 0.45 23.71
CA PRO A 31 4.12 -0.21 24.46
C PRO A 31 3.30 0.73 25.36
N ASP A 32 3.84 1.89 25.74
CA ASP A 32 3.22 2.84 26.66
C ASP A 32 2.56 4.04 25.93
N PHE A 33 2.40 3.96 24.61
CA PHE A 33 1.83 5.04 23.81
C PHE A 33 0.39 5.41 24.22
N THR A 34 0.01 6.67 23.98
CA THR A 34 -1.34 7.16 24.19
C THR A 34 -2.07 7.43 22.87
N MET A 35 -3.40 7.26 22.86
CA MET A 35 -4.24 7.64 21.71
C MET A 35 -4.13 9.13 21.36
N ALA A 36 -3.80 9.97 22.34
CA ALA A 36 -3.59 11.41 22.14
C ALA A 36 -2.34 11.67 21.29
N GLU A 37 -1.24 10.95 21.51
CA GLU A 37 -0.01 11.08 20.72
C GLU A 37 -0.23 10.68 19.26
N VAL A 38 -0.99 9.59 19.02
CA VAL A 38 -1.41 9.18 17.67
C VAL A 38 -2.22 10.30 17.00
N ALA A 39 -3.19 10.87 17.71
CA ALA A 39 -4.01 11.95 17.18
C ALA A 39 -3.17 13.19 16.83
N VAL A 40 -2.23 13.56 17.70
CA VAL A 40 -1.35 14.72 17.51
C VAL A 40 -0.47 14.53 16.27
N VAL A 41 0.19 13.39 16.12
CA VAL A 41 1.08 13.16 14.97
C VAL A 41 0.33 13.21 13.65
N ILE A 42 -0.83 12.58 13.55
CA ILE A 42 -1.64 12.63 12.32
C ILE A 42 -2.12 14.06 12.05
N SER A 43 -2.55 14.78 13.10
CA SER A 43 -3.06 16.15 12.98
C SER A 43 -2.00 17.18 12.57
N GLN A 44 -0.72 16.87 12.77
CA GLN A 44 0.40 17.72 12.33
C GLN A 44 0.61 17.71 10.81
N ASP A 45 0.06 16.73 10.08
CA ASP A 45 0.04 16.73 8.63
C ASP A 45 -1.39 16.96 8.10
N PRO A 46 -1.71 18.18 7.63
CA PRO A 46 -3.03 18.52 7.10
C PRO A 46 -3.48 17.60 5.95
N ALA A 47 -2.54 17.14 5.11
CA ALA A 47 -2.86 16.30 3.97
C ALA A 47 -3.32 14.91 4.39
N THR A 48 -2.60 14.27 5.32
CA THR A 48 -2.99 12.97 5.90
C THR A 48 -4.26 13.08 6.73
N THR A 49 -4.40 14.14 7.53
CA THR A 49 -5.64 14.41 8.28
C THR A 49 -6.85 14.48 7.36
N LEU A 50 -6.78 15.28 6.30
CA LEU A 50 -7.89 15.44 5.36
C LEU A 50 -8.22 14.11 4.65
N ARG A 51 -7.21 13.34 4.22
CA ARG A 51 -7.43 12.06 3.55
C ARG A 51 -8.06 11.02 4.48
N LEU A 52 -7.57 10.92 5.71
CA LEU A 52 -8.12 10.03 6.72
C LEU A 52 -9.58 10.41 7.00
N LEU A 53 -9.88 11.68 7.31
CA LEU A 53 -11.25 12.11 7.56
C LEU A 53 -12.16 11.89 6.35
N ARG A 54 -11.70 12.12 5.12
CA ARG A 54 -12.49 11.82 3.91
C ARG A 54 -12.78 10.33 3.76
N MET A 55 -11.80 9.48 4.06
CA MET A 55 -11.95 8.03 3.99
C MET A 55 -12.94 7.53 5.05
N VAL A 56 -12.79 7.98 6.30
CA VAL A 56 -13.66 7.60 7.43
C VAL A 56 -15.10 8.08 7.23
N ASN A 57 -15.30 9.23 6.58
CA ASN A 57 -16.64 9.75 6.25
C ASN A 57 -17.23 9.18 4.95
N SER A 58 -16.53 8.30 4.25
CA SER A 58 -17.07 7.69 3.04
C SER A 58 -18.24 6.77 3.37
N SER A 59 -19.13 6.56 2.39
CA SER A 59 -20.26 5.63 2.50
C SER A 59 -19.82 4.20 2.86
N PHE A 60 -18.54 3.87 2.62
CA PHE A 60 -17.93 2.60 2.96
C PHE A 60 -17.94 2.27 4.46
N TYR A 61 -17.77 3.26 5.34
CA TYR A 61 -17.76 3.07 6.79
C TYR A 61 -19.15 3.25 7.42
N GLY A 62 -20.02 4.04 6.79
CA GLY A 62 -21.43 4.14 7.18
C GLY A 62 -21.69 4.69 8.59
N PHE A 63 -20.77 5.48 9.14
CA PHE A 63 -20.96 6.08 10.46
C PHE A 63 -22.17 7.03 10.50
N LYS A 64 -22.90 7.02 11.61
CA LYS A 64 -23.98 7.98 11.87
C LYS A 64 -23.37 9.33 12.26
N GLY A 65 -23.49 10.31 11.37
CA GLY A 65 -22.94 11.65 11.56
C GLY A 65 -21.50 11.79 11.05
N LYS A 66 -21.06 13.03 10.91
CA LYS A 66 -19.75 13.36 10.34
C LYS A 66 -18.66 13.21 11.38
N VAL A 67 -17.56 12.55 11.02
CA VAL A 67 -16.33 12.46 11.81
C VAL A 67 -15.46 13.67 11.46
N GLU A 68 -15.27 14.58 12.41
CA GLU A 68 -14.59 15.87 12.16
C GLU A 68 -13.21 15.97 12.80
N THR A 69 -12.85 15.03 13.68
CA THR A 69 -11.57 15.05 14.40
C THR A 69 -10.86 13.70 14.33
N ILE A 70 -9.52 13.73 14.38
CA ILE A 70 -8.71 12.51 14.41
C ILE A 70 -8.98 11.71 15.68
N SER A 71 -9.09 12.37 16.83
CA SER A 71 -9.43 11.70 18.09
C SER A 71 -10.74 10.92 17.98
N ARG A 72 -11.76 11.50 17.34
CA ARG A 72 -13.04 10.80 17.10
C ARG A 72 -12.88 9.61 16.15
N ALA A 73 -12.07 9.75 15.10
CA ALA A 73 -11.76 8.65 14.19
C ALA A 73 -11.08 7.49 14.92
N ILE A 74 -10.09 7.78 15.78
CA ILE A 74 -9.40 6.79 16.63
C ILE A 74 -10.38 6.13 17.60
N THR A 75 -11.27 6.88 18.24
CA THR A 75 -12.28 6.30 19.15
C THR A 75 -13.23 5.33 18.44
N LEU A 76 -13.61 5.62 17.19
CA LEU A 76 -14.55 4.81 16.44
C LEU A 76 -13.93 3.57 15.81
N LEU A 77 -12.69 3.70 15.31
CA LEU A 77 -12.03 2.65 14.54
C LEU A 77 -11.05 1.84 15.37
N GLY A 78 -10.36 2.48 16.32
CA GLY A 78 -9.16 1.95 16.96
C GLY A 78 -7.89 2.51 16.34
N THR A 79 -6.79 2.43 17.09
CA THR A 79 -5.47 2.96 16.67
C THR A 79 -4.87 2.14 15.53
N GLN A 80 -5.01 0.82 15.56
CA GLN A 80 -4.49 -0.07 14.52
C GLN A 80 -5.16 0.17 13.17
N GLN A 81 -6.48 0.34 13.16
CA GLN A 81 -7.23 0.66 11.94
C GLN A 81 -6.83 2.02 11.40
N VAL A 82 -6.69 3.03 12.27
CA VAL A 82 -6.21 4.36 11.84
C VAL A 82 -4.80 4.30 11.25
N HIS A 83 -3.90 3.52 11.85
CA HIS A 83 -2.57 3.25 11.30
C HIS A 83 -2.65 2.67 9.89
N ASP A 84 -3.46 1.64 9.70
CA ASP A 84 -3.60 0.92 8.43
C ASP A 84 -4.17 1.86 7.33
N LEU A 85 -5.11 2.74 7.68
CA LEU A 85 -5.62 3.76 6.74
C LEU A 85 -4.60 4.86 6.45
N VAL A 86 -3.84 5.32 7.44
CA VAL A 86 -2.74 6.27 7.22
C VAL A 86 -1.72 5.64 6.27
N LEU A 87 -1.28 4.40 6.54
CA LEU A 87 -0.38 3.65 5.67
C LEU A 87 -0.90 3.59 4.22
N ALA A 88 -2.15 3.17 4.02
CA ALA A 88 -2.77 3.10 2.71
C ALA A 88 -2.72 4.44 1.95
N THR A 89 -3.08 5.54 2.64
CA THR A 89 -3.09 6.87 2.02
C THR A 89 -1.70 7.47 1.82
N SER A 90 -0.73 7.12 2.68
CA SER A 90 0.68 7.50 2.55
C SER A 90 1.32 6.79 1.37
N VAL A 91 1.09 5.49 1.21
CA VAL A 91 1.56 4.72 0.06
C VAL A 91 1.01 5.31 -1.25
N ALA A 92 -0.30 5.56 -1.33
CA ALA A 92 -0.88 6.19 -2.51
C ALA A 92 -0.28 7.56 -2.84
N GLN A 93 0.20 8.31 -1.83
CA GLN A 93 0.89 9.59 -2.05
C GLN A 93 2.28 9.41 -2.64
N VAL A 94 3.06 8.49 -2.08
CA VAL A 94 4.42 8.19 -2.51
C VAL A 94 4.43 7.88 -4.01
N PHE A 95 3.46 7.09 -4.46
CA PHE A 95 3.33 6.69 -5.86
C PHE A 95 2.66 7.72 -6.76
N LYS A 96 2.11 8.82 -6.23
CA LYS A 96 1.59 9.89 -7.10
C LYS A 96 2.70 10.57 -7.92
N GLY A 97 3.94 10.50 -7.44
CA GLY A 97 5.13 10.95 -8.18
C GLY A 97 5.72 9.90 -9.13
N LEU A 98 5.28 8.64 -9.04
CA LEU A 98 5.74 7.53 -9.86
C LEU A 98 4.67 7.24 -10.92
N SER A 99 4.84 7.82 -12.10
CA SER A 99 3.93 7.62 -13.23
C SER A 99 4.71 7.08 -14.43
N PRO A 100 4.75 5.75 -14.62
CA PRO A 100 5.38 5.17 -15.79
C PRO A 100 4.49 5.36 -17.02
N ASP A 101 5.08 5.67 -18.17
CA ASP A 101 4.37 5.81 -19.44
C ASP A 101 3.66 4.51 -19.87
N LEU A 102 4.15 3.38 -19.37
CA LEU A 102 3.66 2.03 -19.64
C LEU A 102 2.33 1.68 -18.95
N MET A 103 1.84 2.51 -18.01
CA MET A 103 0.66 2.16 -17.22
C MET A 103 -0.34 3.30 -17.03
N ASP A 104 -1.62 2.97 -17.22
CA ASP A 104 -2.73 3.81 -16.79
C ASP A 104 -2.86 3.78 -15.26
N MET A 105 -2.28 4.79 -14.61
CA MET A 105 -2.27 4.94 -13.16
C MET A 105 -3.68 4.97 -12.55
N ARG A 106 -4.69 5.48 -13.28
CA ARG A 106 -6.07 5.51 -12.79
C ARG A 106 -6.62 4.09 -12.70
N LYS A 107 -6.43 3.28 -13.74
CA LYS A 107 -6.86 1.88 -13.75
C LYS A 107 -6.11 1.05 -12.72
N PHE A 108 -4.81 1.27 -12.56
CA PHE A 108 -4.00 0.59 -11.54
C PHE A 108 -4.56 0.80 -10.13
N TRP A 109 -4.77 2.07 -9.74
CA TRP A 109 -5.32 2.39 -8.42
C TRP A 109 -6.76 1.90 -8.25
N GLN A 110 -7.56 1.91 -9.32
CA GLN A 110 -8.92 1.37 -9.28
C GLN A 110 -8.92 -0.14 -8.98
N SER A 111 -8.07 -0.91 -9.67
CA SER A 111 -7.90 -2.35 -9.41
C SER A 111 -7.39 -2.62 -8.00
N SER A 112 -6.46 -1.81 -7.51
CA SER A 112 -5.92 -1.92 -6.15
C SER A 112 -7.00 -1.68 -5.10
N VAL A 113 -7.84 -0.64 -5.29
CA VAL A 113 -8.98 -0.37 -4.40
C VAL A 113 -10.04 -1.46 -4.47
N TYR A 114 -10.34 -2.01 -5.65
CA TYR A 114 -11.25 -3.15 -5.77
C TYR A 114 -10.74 -4.35 -5.00
N CYS A 115 -9.45 -4.70 -5.14
CA CYS A 115 -8.88 -5.76 -4.35
C CYS A 115 -8.97 -5.47 -2.85
N ALA A 116 -8.60 -4.26 -2.40
CA ALA A 116 -8.66 -3.87 -1.00
C ALA A 116 -10.07 -4.04 -0.40
N VAL A 117 -11.09 -3.55 -1.10
CA VAL A 117 -12.49 -3.67 -0.70
C VAL A 117 -12.93 -5.13 -0.67
N THR A 118 -12.63 -5.91 -1.72
CA THR A 118 -12.98 -7.33 -1.78
C THR A 118 -12.31 -8.12 -0.68
N SER A 119 -11.02 -7.91 -0.43
CA SER A 119 -10.26 -8.54 0.66
C SER A 119 -10.91 -8.25 2.02
N ARG A 120 -11.32 -7.00 2.28
CA ARG A 120 -12.03 -6.63 3.51
C ARG A 120 -13.40 -7.28 3.64
N MET A 121 -14.15 -7.37 2.54
CA MET A 121 -15.46 -8.02 2.52
C MET A 121 -15.31 -9.52 2.83
N LEU A 122 -14.34 -10.19 2.22
CA LEU A 122 -14.02 -11.59 2.49
C LEU A 122 -13.55 -11.79 3.94
N ALA A 123 -12.71 -10.90 4.45
CA ALA A 123 -12.28 -10.90 5.84
C ALA A 123 -13.46 -10.81 6.82
N SER A 124 -14.55 -10.14 6.43
CA SER A 124 -15.74 -10.03 7.28
C SER A 124 -16.58 -11.31 7.35
N LEU A 125 -16.32 -12.27 6.46
CA LEU A 125 -16.99 -13.57 6.44
C LEU A 125 -16.25 -14.62 7.28
N VAL A 126 -15.02 -14.34 7.71
CA VAL A 126 -14.16 -15.27 8.44
C VAL A 126 -13.82 -14.69 9.82
N ALA A 127 -14.08 -15.46 10.87
CA ALA A 127 -13.75 -15.05 12.23
C ALA A 127 -12.22 -14.98 12.44
N GLY A 128 -11.74 -13.97 13.17
CA GLY A 128 -10.33 -13.81 13.51
C GLY A 128 -9.49 -13.07 12.48
N CYS A 129 -10.06 -12.67 11.34
CA CYS A 129 -9.36 -11.84 10.36
C CYS A 129 -9.42 -10.35 10.73
N ASP A 130 -8.29 -9.66 10.62
CA ASP A 130 -8.24 -8.20 10.67
C ASP A 130 -8.63 -7.62 9.30
N LYS A 131 -9.79 -6.96 9.28
CA LYS A 131 -10.46 -6.45 8.08
C LYS A 131 -9.69 -5.31 7.44
N GLU A 132 -9.20 -4.39 8.26
CA GLU A 132 -8.46 -3.21 7.82
C GLU A 132 -7.04 -3.62 7.40
N ARG A 133 -6.45 -4.61 8.07
CA ARG A 133 -5.19 -5.19 7.62
C ARG A 133 -5.29 -5.81 6.23
N LEU A 134 -6.33 -6.61 5.98
CA LEU A 134 -6.55 -7.24 4.68
C LEU A 134 -6.97 -6.25 3.60
N PHE A 135 -7.61 -5.14 3.98
CA PHE A 135 -7.82 -3.99 3.10
C PHE A 135 -6.48 -3.43 2.61
N VAL A 136 -5.56 -3.13 3.53
CA VAL A 136 -4.23 -2.61 3.17
C VAL A 136 -3.46 -3.61 2.32
N ALA A 137 -3.47 -4.89 2.68
CA ALA A 137 -2.83 -5.94 1.87
C ALA A 137 -3.36 -5.95 0.43
N GLY A 138 -4.69 -5.91 0.25
CA GLY A 138 -5.29 -5.86 -1.08
C GLY A 138 -4.94 -4.59 -1.86
N LEU A 139 -4.76 -3.47 -1.16
CA LEU A 139 -4.33 -2.20 -1.77
C LEU A 139 -2.86 -2.25 -2.22
N LEU A 140 -2.01 -2.95 -1.47
CA LEU A 140 -0.56 -2.98 -1.68
C LEU A 140 -0.09 -4.16 -2.55
N ARG A 141 -0.96 -5.14 -2.83
CA ARG A 141 -0.63 -6.39 -3.53
C ARG A 141 0.24 -6.19 -4.79
N ASP A 142 -0.11 -5.22 -5.63
CA ASP A 142 0.50 -5.09 -6.96
C ASP A 142 1.52 -3.94 -7.04
N ILE A 143 1.98 -3.36 -5.91
CA ILE A 143 2.85 -2.17 -5.92
C ILE A 143 4.21 -2.40 -6.58
N GLY A 144 4.68 -3.64 -6.66
CA GLY A 144 5.96 -3.97 -7.29
C GLY A 144 6.02 -3.58 -8.77
N HIS A 145 4.87 -3.60 -9.47
CA HIS A 145 4.79 -3.14 -10.87
C HIS A 145 5.26 -1.68 -11.01
N LEU A 146 4.93 -0.81 -10.05
CA LEU A 146 5.30 0.60 -10.12
C LEU A 146 6.82 0.78 -10.13
N PHE A 147 7.54 -0.01 -9.35
CA PHE A 147 9.01 0.02 -9.32
C PHE A 147 9.61 -0.64 -10.55
N MET A 148 9.06 -1.76 -11.01
CA MET A 148 9.54 -2.43 -12.21
C MET A 148 9.38 -1.52 -13.44
N TYR A 149 8.22 -0.89 -13.61
CA TYR A 149 7.97 -0.03 -14.77
C TYR A 149 8.79 1.26 -14.74
N GLN A 150 9.17 1.73 -13.55
CA GLN A 150 10.04 2.89 -13.40
C GLN A 150 11.52 2.56 -13.65
N ALA A 151 11.99 1.42 -13.14
CA ALA A 151 13.42 1.07 -13.14
C ALA A 151 13.86 0.27 -14.37
N ILE A 152 12.96 -0.56 -14.91
CA ILE A 152 13.20 -1.43 -16.07
C ILE A 152 12.02 -1.38 -17.07
N PRO A 153 11.67 -0.19 -17.61
CA PRO A 153 10.52 -0.01 -18.48
C PRO A 153 10.54 -0.95 -19.69
N ASP A 154 11.66 -1.04 -20.41
CA ASP A 154 11.76 -1.84 -21.65
C ASP A 154 11.56 -3.34 -21.40
N LEU A 155 12.14 -3.89 -20.33
CA LEU A 155 11.96 -5.30 -19.97
C LEU A 155 10.53 -5.58 -19.50
N SER A 156 9.93 -4.62 -18.79
CA SER A 156 8.55 -4.73 -18.33
C SER A 156 7.58 -4.72 -19.51
N GLU A 157 7.80 -3.86 -20.51
CA GLU A 157 7.01 -3.83 -21.75
C GLU A 157 7.12 -5.15 -22.50
N GLN A 158 8.34 -5.67 -22.69
CA GLN A 158 8.57 -6.96 -23.32
C GLN A 158 7.84 -8.10 -22.59
N ALA A 159 7.87 -8.12 -21.25
CA ALA A 159 7.15 -9.12 -20.47
C ALA A 159 5.63 -9.02 -20.67
N ILE A 160 5.07 -7.80 -20.69
CA ILE A 160 3.64 -7.57 -20.95
C ILE A 160 3.22 -8.07 -22.33
N LEU A 161 4.01 -7.77 -23.37
CA LEU A 161 3.73 -8.20 -24.74
C LEU A 161 3.82 -9.72 -24.86
N ALA A 162 4.89 -10.34 -24.35
CA ALA A 162 5.08 -11.78 -24.39
C ALA A 162 3.97 -12.53 -23.61
N ALA A 163 3.54 -12.02 -22.45
CA ALA A 163 2.42 -12.60 -21.71
C ALA A 163 1.11 -12.57 -22.49
N ARG A 164 0.83 -11.47 -23.21
CA ARG A 164 -0.36 -11.36 -24.07
C ARG A 164 -0.30 -12.30 -25.27
N GLU A 165 0.86 -12.42 -25.91
CA GLU A 165 1.05 -13.31 -27.07
C GLU A 165 0.95 -14.78 -26.69
N ALA A 166 1.56 -15.17 -25.57
CA ALA A 166 1.53 -16.54 -25.07
C ALA A 166 0.20 -16.92 -24.38
N GLY A 167 -0.59 -15.93 -23.95
CA GLY A 167 -1.78 -16.16 -23.13
C GLY A 167 -1.46 -16.65 -21.72
N GLU A 168 -0.27 -16.32 -21.21
CA GLU A 168 0.23 -16.74 -19.90
C GLU A 168 0.12 -15.63 -18.83
N PRO A 169 0.08 -15.98 -17.54
CA PRO A 169 0.12 -14.98 -16.47
C PRO A 169 1.40 -14.14 -16.51
N LEU A 170 1.29 -12.82 -16.30
CA LEU A 170 2.45 -11.91 -16.38
C LEU A 170 3.62 -12.35 -15.48
N HIS A 171 3.34 -12.78 -14.24
CA HIS A 171 4.38 -13.19 -13.30
C HIS A 171 5.20 -14.40 -13.78
N THR A 172 4.64 -15.32 -14.59
CA THR A 172 5.41 -16.46 -15.13
C THR A 172 6.41 -15.99 -16.18
N ILE A 173 5.99 -15.07 -17.04
CA ILE A 173 6.83 -14.45 -18.05
C ILE A 173 7.90 -13.58 -17.41
N GLU A 174 7.56 -12.75 -16.42
CA GLU A 174 8.53 -11.93 -15.69
C GLU A 174 9.62 -12.79 -15.03
N ARG A 175 9.25 -13.88 -14.34
CA ARG A 175 10.23 -14.82 -13.78
C ARG A 175 11.17 -15.41 -14.82
N THR A 176 10.67 -15.66 -16.03
CA THR A 176 11.45 -16.29 -17.10
C THR A 176 12.34 -15.28 -17.83
N LEU A 177 11.81 -14.09 -18.14
CA LEU A 177 12.50 -13.04 -18.91
C LEU A 177 13.43 -12.20 -18.03
N ILE A 178 12.98 -11.84 -16.83
CA ILE A 178 13.63 -10.88 -15.92
C ILE A 178 14.35 -11.60 -14.77
N GLY A 179 13.84 -12.76 -14.35
CA GLY A 179 14.39 -13.56 -13.24
C GLY A 179 13.68 -13.34 -11.89
N PHE A 180 12.69 -12.45 -11.85
CA PHE A 180 11.80 -12.18 -10.71
C PHE A 180 10.49 -11.56 -11.22
N ASP A 181 9.49 -11.48 -10.37
CA ASP A 181 8.19 -10.87 -10.68
C ASP A 181 7.89 -9.66 -9.81
N TYR A 182 6.80 -8.96 -10.15
CA TYR A 182 6.30 -7.82 -9.38
C TYR A 182 5.99 -8.18 -7.92
N ALA A 183 5.55 -9.41 -7.64
CA ALA A 183 5.19 -9.83 -6.29
C ALA A 183 6.42 -9.82 -5.37
N LYS A 184 7.52 -10.42 -5.83
CA LYS A 184 8.80 -10.41 -5.12
C LYS A 184 9.32 -9.00 -4.91
N VAL A 185 9.22 -8.13 -5.93
CA VAL A 185 9.62 -6.72 -5.81
C VAL A 185 8.77 -6.02 -4.75
N GLY A 186 7.45 -6.19 -4.80
CA GLY A 186 6.52 -5.59 -3.83
C GLY A 186 6.85 -6.01 -2.40
N ALA A 187 7.04 -7.31 -2.16
CA ALA A 187 7.38 -7.84 -0.85
C ALA A 187 8.69 -7.23 -0.29
N GLU A 188 9.74 -7.14 -1.11
CA GLU A 188 11.02 -6.55 -0.69
C GLU A 188 10.93 -5.05 -0.41
N VAL A 189 10.10 -4.31 -1.15
CA VAL A 189 9.83 -2.89 -0.86
C VAL A 189 9.12 -2.72 0.47
N LEU A 190 8.03 -3.46 0.69
CA LEU A 190 7.27 -3.41 1.93
C LEU A 190 8.15 -3.77 3.14
N ARG A 191 9.04 -4.75 2.97
CA ARG A 191 10.04 -5.13 3.97
C ARG A 191 11.05 -4.00 4.24
N THR A 192 11.53 -3.33 3.18
CA THR A 192 12.45 -2.17 3.31
C THR A 192 11.79 -1.02 4.07
N TRP A 193 10.48 -0.81 3.90
CA TRP A 193 9.71 0.16 4.69
C TRP A 193 9.38 -0.31 6.11
N SER A 194 9.93 -1.45 6.56
CA SER A 194 9.70 -2.03 7.88
C SER A 194 8.22 -2.25 8.19
N LEU A 195 7.43 -2.58 7.17
CA LEU A 195 6.01 -2.89 7.33
C LEU A 195 5.83 -4.30 7.91
N PRO A 196 4.72 -4.56 8.62
CA PRO A 196 4.53 -5.85 9.27
C PRO A 196 4.49 -7.02 8.28
N GLU A 197 4.99 -8.17 8.73
CA GLU A 197 5.09 -9.40 7.93
C GLU A 197 3.78 -9.84 7.27
N SER A 198 2.66 -9.61 7.97
CA SER A 198 1.32 -9.90 7.44
C SER A 198 0.97 -9.17 6.14
N LEU A 199 1.72 -8.12 5.75
CA LEU A 199 1.51 -7.41 4.49
C LEU A 199 2.37 -7.96 3.35
N TRP A 200 3.63 -8.29 3.61
CA TRP A 200 4.57 -8.71 2.54
C TRP A 200 4.67 -10.23 2.36
N LEU A 201 4.22 -11.04 3.33
CA LEU A 201 4.19 -12.50 3.18
C LEU A 201 3.12 -12.99 2.18
N ILE A 202 2.08 -12.19 1.98
CA ILE A 202 0.91 -12.51 1.14
C ILE A 202 0.93 -11.79 -0.20
N THR A 203 2.00 -11.04 -0.48
CA THR A 203 2.29 -10.42 -1.77
C THR A 203 2.99 -11.45 -2.65
#